data_AF-A0A6N8BDE1-F1
#
_entry.id   AF-A0A6N8BDE1-F1
#
_cell.length_a   1.000
_cell.length_b   1.000
_cell.length_c   1.000
_cell.angle_alpha   90.00
_cell.angle_beta   90.00
_cell.angle_gamma   90.00
#
_symmetry.space_group_name_H-M   'P 1'
#
loop_
_entity.id
_entity.type
_entity.pdbx_description
1 polymer ?
#
loop_
_entity_poly.entity_id
_entity_poly.type
_entity_poly.pdbx_seq_one_letter_code
_entity_poly.pdbx_strand_id
1 'polypeptide(L)'
;MQFDVTKERRLTGVEVDLFAKHRENTTRSPPFHCRIWRRGKVFKVGQALTHTYEINFREVFTIKRKYISLVVMLLLILSVGTLTACGEQAPQQQEENTGSEQTFQKDVTLGIVEWPGVTQKTYVLKEVLDNLGYEVKINTFTVPILLKAVSTGDVDAFAGTWFNSLGDTLQQYIDDGTIVVLGNNVEKSLYRSAVPTYVYEAGVKSLADLDKYADKFDRKYYGIEPGNAGNEIMMKAVDNDTYGLGDWKVLESSTSAMLASVERATESKEWIVFSGWKPHWMNVAYDMKYLDDPESIWGKPSKIGTIARSGLPEDDPNLTRFLKQFKINSEIQSAWIMEYGKKNRDPEIVAKEWVADNLDVVNPWLEGVKTVDGQDAQNVVQEAY
;
A
#
# COMPACT_ATOMS: atom_id res chain seq x y z
N MET A 1 58.62 -16.56 21.70
CA MET A 1 57.38 -16.76 22.47
C MET A 1 56.25 -16.95 21.46
N GLN A 2 55.84 -18.19 21.18
CA GLN A 2 54.73 -18.93 21.82
C GLN A 2 53.36 -18.30 21.48
N PHE A 3 52.60 -18.89 20.53
CA PHE A 3 51.31 -19.64 20.70
C PHE A 3 50.14 -18.75 21.21
N ASP A 4 48.85 -18.85 20.86
CA ASP A 4 48.00 -19.69 20.00
C ASP A 4 46.61 -19.00 19.95
N VAL A 5 45.74 -19.52 19.10
CA VAL A 5 44.37 -19.21 18.69
C VAL A 5 43.33 -19.24 19.84
N THR A 6 42.23 -18.46 19.74
CA THR A 6 40.81 -18.91 19.83
C THR A 6 39.80 -17.77 20.05
N LYS A 7 38.91 -17.52 19.08
CA LYS A 7 37.46 -17.82 19.16
C LYS A 7 36.72 -17.29 17.92
N GLU A 8 36.15 -18.24 17.18
CA GLU A 8 35.13 -18.01 16.16
C GLU A 8 33.80 -17.56 16.78
N ARG A 9 33.05 -16.70 16.07
CA ARG A 9 31.62 -16.89 15.83
C ARG A 9 31.12 -16.09 14.62
N ARG A 10 30.79 -16.85 13.57
CA ARG A 10 29.68 -16.69 12.59
C ARG A 10 29.33 -15.28 12.10
N LEU A 11 29.69 -15.01 10.86
CA LEU A 11 28.80 -14.34 9.90
C LEU A 11 28.90 -15.07 8.56
N THR A 12 27.76 -15.57 8.07
CA THR A 12 27.60 -16.03 6.69
C THR A 12 27.58 -14.81 5.78
N GLY A 13 28.76 -14.36 5.37
CA GLY A 13 28.95 -13.35 4.34
C GLY A 13 29.21 -14.01 3.00
N VAL A 14 28.39 -13.67 1.99
CA VAL A 14 28.74 -13.89 0.58
C VAL A 14 29.78 -12.82 0.24
N GLU A 15 31.05 -13.20 0.16
CA GLU A 15 32.12 -12.29 -0.25
C GLU A 15 32.26 -12.39 -1.79
N VAL A 16 31.92 -11.31 -2.48
CA VAL A 16 32.10 -11.18 -3.94
C VAL A 16 33.33 -10.32 -4.17
N ASP A 17 34.48 -10.96 -4.40
CA ASP A 17 35.70 -10.26 -4.80
C ASP A 17 35.64 -9.89 -6.29
N LEU A 18 35.53 -8.59 -6.58
CA LEU A 18 35.66 -8.00 -7.90
C LEU A 18 37.13 -7.65 -8.18
N PHE A 19 37.85 -8.54 -8.86
CA PHE A 19 39.15 -8.20 -9.45
C PHE A 19 38.96 -7.63 -10.86
N ALA A 20 38.99 -6.30 -10.98
CA ALA A 20 39.13 -5.62 -12.27
C ALA A 20 40.61 -5.55 -12.66
N LYS A 21 41.03 -6.34 -13.65
CA LYS A 21 42.35 -6.19 -14.29
C LYS A 21 42.18 -5.54 -15.64
N HIS A 22 42.73 -4.33 -15.76
CA HIS A 22 42.77 -3.51 -16.96
C HIS A 22 43.38 -4.30 -18.15
N ARG A 23 42.62 -4.48 -19.23
CA ARG A 23 43.15 -4.74 -20.58
C ARG A 23 42.29 -4.06 -21.62
N GLU A 24 42.99 -3.40 -22.53
CA GLU A 24 42.52 -2.64 -23.67
C GLU A 24 41.82 -3.53 -24.72
N ASN A 25 40.83 -2.93 -25.39
CA ASN A 25 40.30 -3.28 -26.70
C ASN A 25 39.88 -4.75 -26.97
N THR A 26 38.61 -5.06 -26.72
CA THR A 26 37.78 -5.88 -27.65
C THR A 26 36.29 -5.68 -27.39
N THR A 27 35.52 -5.37 -28.43
CA THR A 27 34.06 -5.33 -28.47
C THR A 27 33.47 -6.74 -28.45
N ARG A 28 33.14 -7.26 -27.25
CA ARG A 28 32.15 -8.35 -27.00
C ARG A 28 32.04 -8.63 -25.50
N SER A 29 30.82 -8.67 -24.97
CA SER A 29 30.51 -8.99 -23.57
C SER A 29 31.00 -10.41 -23.20
N PRO A 30 31.68 -10.61 -22.06
CA PRO A 30 32.14 -11.94 -21.65
C PRO A 30 30.99 -12.79 -21.08
N PRO A 31 30.97 -14.13 -21.30
CA PRO A 31 29.98 -15.01 -20.69
C PRO A 31 30.25 -15.21 -19.19
N PHE A 32 29.25 -14.93 -18.36
CA PHE A 32 29.28 -15.17 -16.92
C PHE A 32 29.50 -16.66 -16.61
N HIS A 33 30.59 -16.98 -15.91
CA HIS A 33 30.84 -18.32 -15.37
C HIS A 33 30.66 -18.29 -13.85
N CYS A 34 29.55 -18.85 -13.37
CA CYS A 34 29.33 -19.07 -11.93
C CYS A 34 29.97 -20.41 -11.53
N ARG A 35 31.01 -20.39 -10.67
CA ARG A 35 31.56 -21.60 -10.04
C ARG A 35 31.10 -21.68 -8.60
N ILE A 36 30.19 -22.60 -8.31
CA ILE A 36 29.80 -22.97 -6.95
C ILE A 36 30.73 -24.09 -6.48
N TRP A 37 31.50 -23.85 -5.41
CA TRP A 37 32.27 -24.89 -4.75
C TRP A 37 31.46 -25.55 -3.65
N ARG A 38 31.23 -26.87 -3.75
CA ARG A 38 30.85 -27.72 -2.62
C ARG A 38 31.85 -28.87 -2.54
N ARG A 39 32.33 -29.16 -1.33
CA ARG A 39 33.39 -30.12 -1.01
C ARG A 39 33.26 -31.45 -1.78
N GLY A 40 34.33 -31.81 -2.49
CA GLY A 40 34.71 -33.19 -2.78
C GLY A 40 33.83 -33.97 -3.76
N LYS A 41 33.99 -33.69 -5.06
CA LYS A 41 34.02 -34.66 -6.19
C LYS A 41 34.07 -33.88 -7.51
N VAL A 42 35.08 -34.15 -8.33
CA VAL A 42 35.20 -33.59 -9.68
C VAL A 42 34.28 -34.38 -10.61
N PHE A 43 33.22 -33.76 -11.12
CA PHE A 43 32.47 -34.30 -12.25
C PHE A 43 32.91 -33.58 -13.53
N LYS A 44 33.56 -34.31 -14.44
CA LYS A 44 33.61 -33.91 -15.86
C LYS A 44 32.26 -34.28 -16.45
N VAL A 45 31.49 -33.29 -16.90
CA VAL A 45 30.35 -33.54 -17.78
C VAL A 45 30.62 -32.82 -19.09
N GLY A 46 30.85 -33.63 -20.12
CA GLY A 46 30.94 -33.21 -21.51
C GLY A 46 29.56 -32.89 -22.09
N GLN A 47 29.61 -32.30 -23.27
CA GLN A 47 28.52 -31.95 -24.17
C GLN A 47 27.21 -32.75 -24.00
N ALA A 48 26.10 -32.03 -23.82
CA ALA A 48 24.74 -32.51 -24.10
C ALA A 48 24.12 -31.48 -25.07
N LEU A 49 24.03 -31.77 -26.37
CA LEU A 49 22.91 -32.47 -27.03
C LEU A 49 21.54 -31.97 -26.57
N THR A 50 20.94 -31.18 -27.45
CA THR A 50 19.54 -30.75 -27.44
C THR A 50 18.62 -31.98 -27.44
N HIS A 51 17.81 -32.14 -26.40
CA HIS A 51 16.62 -32.99 -26.42
C HIS A 51 15.45 -32.22 -25.82
N THR A 52 14.44 -32.00 -26.66
CA THR A 52 13.08 -31.60 -26.32
C THR A 52 12.42 -32.70 -25.48
N TYR A 53 11.90 -32.35 -24.31
CA TYR A 53 11.03 -33.24 -23.53
C TYR A 53 9.58 -32.77 -23.66
N GLU A 54 8.77 -33.55 -24.37
CA GLU A 54 7.31 -33.48 -24.26
C GLU A 54 6.87 -34.14 -22.95
N ILE A 55 6.13 -33.39 -22.12
CA ILE A 55 5.51 -33.92 -20.91
C ILE A 55 4.19 -34.59 -21.30
N ASN A 56 4.12 -35.91 -21.15
CA ASN A 56 2.94 -36.71 -21.45
C ASN A 56 1.98 -36.69 -20.24
N PHE A 57 0.87 -35.97 -20.34
CA PHE A 57 -0.08 -35.68 -19.25
C PHE A 57 -0.91 -36.89 -18.73
N ARG A 58 -0.60 -38.12 -19.16
CA ARG A 58 -1.46 -39.30 -18.93
C ARG A 58 -1.12 -40.15 -17.70
N GLU A 59 0.03 -39.95 -17.06
CA GLU A 59 0.45 -40.77 -15.90
C GLU A 59 0.17 -40.15 -14.52
N VAL A 60 -0.08 -38.83 -14.45
CA VAL A 60 -0.32 -38.14 -13.16
C VAL A 60 -1.72 -38.44 -12.59
N PHE A 61 -2.67 -38.88 -13.41
CA PHE A 61 -4.05 -39.15 -12.99
C PHE A 61 -4.28 -40.53 -12.37
N THR A 62 -3.39 -41.50 -12.57
CA THR A 62 -3.60 -42.89 -12.11
C THR A 62 -3.17 -43.07 -10.64
N ILE A 63 -2.28 -42.22 -10.13
CA ILE A 63 -1.73 -42.34 -8.77
C ILE A 63 -2.72 -41.85 -7.70
N LYS A 64 -3.52 -40.81 -7.96
CA LYS A 64 -4.47 -40.27 -6.95
C LYS A 64 -5.65 -41.19 -6.62
N ARG A 65 -6.01 -42.12 -7.51
CA ARG A 65 -7.22 -42.96 -7.35
C ARG A 65 -7.03 -44.17 -6.43
N LYS A 66 -5.79 -44.67 -6.27
CA LYS A 66 -5.49 -45.83 -5.39
C LYS A 66 -5.47 -45.47 -3.90
N TYR A 67 -5.08 -44.26 -3.54
CA TYR A 67 -4.99 -43.84 -2.13
C TYR A 67 -6.34 -43.45 -1.53
N ILE A 68 -7.27 -42.92 -2.33
CA ILE A 68 -8.62 -42.55 -1.85
C ILE A 68 -9.45 -43.80 -1.52
N SER A 69 -9.30 -44.90 -2.26
CA SER A 69 -10.02 -46.15 -1.98
C SER A 69 -9.56 -46.84 -0.69
N LEU A 70 -8.29 -46.66 -0.30
CA LEU A 70 -7.71 -47.28 0.90
C LEU A 70 -8.11 -46.55 2.20
N VAL A 71 -8.29 -45.23 2.15
CA VAL A 71 -8.70 -44.41 3.32
C VAL A 71 -10.20 -44.60 3.61
N VAL A 72 -11.04 -44.74 2.59
CA VAL A 72 -12.49 -44.98 2.76
C VAL A 72 -12.79 -46.39 3.30
N MET A 73 -11.95 -47.38 2.99
CA MET A 73 -12.13 -48.76 3.47
C MET A 73 -11.68 -48.94 4.93
N LEU A 74 -10.75 -48.13 5.43
CA LEU A 74 -10.30 -48.16 6.84
C LEU A 74 -11.33 -47.50 7.79
N LEU A 75 -12.08 -46.51 7.32
CA LEU A 75 -13.10 -45.80 8.11
C LEU A 75 -14.40 -46.58 8.28
N LEU A 76 -14.67 -47.58 7.43
CA LEU A 76 -15.88 -48.41 7.49
C LEU A 76 -15.75 -49.65 8.39
N ILE A 77 -14.56 -49.94 8.94
CA ILE A 77 -14.30 -51.11 9.80
C ILE A 77 -14.40 -50.76 11.31
N LEU A 78 -14.58 -49.49 11.67
CA LEU A 78 -14.58 -49.02 13.06
C LEU A 78 -15.97 -48.86 13.71
N SER A 79 -17.07 -49.27 13.04
CA SER A 79 -18.44 -49.02 13.53
C SER A 79 -19.31 -50.26 13.79
N VAL A 80 -18.70 -51.43 14.06
CA VAL A 80 -19.48 -52.60 14.52
C VAL A 80 -18.74 -53.31 15.67
N GLY A 81 -19.22 -53.09 16.89
CA GLY A 81 -18.65 -53.68 18.11
C GLY A 81 -19.53 -53.51 19.35
N THR A 82 -20.72 -54.13 19.30
CA THR A 82 -21.52 -54.74 20.39
C THR A 82 -21.63 -54.10 21.79
N LEU A 83 -22.89 -53.78 22.13
CA LEU A 83 -23.49 -53.76 23.48
C LEU A 83 -23.22 -55.06 24.26
N THR A 84 -22.71 -54.95 25.50
CA THR A 84 -23.04 -55.87 26.60
C THR A 84 -22.89 -55.18 27.96
N ALA A 85 -23.79 -55.52 28.89
CA ALA A 85 -24.05 -54.89 30.18
C ALA A 85 -23.05 -55.27 31.30
N CYS A 86 -22.90 -54.37 32.29
CA CYS A 86 -23.12 -54.58 33.75
C CYS A 86 -22.46 -53.44 34.53
N GLY A 87 -23.14 -52.98 35.59
CA GLY A 87 -22.89 -51.69 36.24
C GLY A 87 -21.78 -51.63 37.28
N GLU A 88 -21.37 -50.41 37.59
CA GLU A 88 -20.81 -49.97 38.87
C GLU A 88 -20.89 -48.43 38.89
N GLN A 89 -21.40 -47.83 39.98
CA GLN A 89 -21.47 -46.38 40.14
C GLN A 89 -20.09 -45.81 40.46
N ALA A 90 -19.66 -44.77 39.74
CA ALA A 90 -18.51 -43.93 40.08
C ALA A 90 -18.85 -42.44 39.82
N PRO A 91 -18.26 -41.50 40.58
CA PRO A 91 -18.90 -40.23 40.94
C PRO A 91 -18.75 -39.12 39.88
N GLN A 92 -19.74 -38.24 39.81
CA GLN A 92 -19.72 -37.02 39.00
C GLN A 92 -18.58 -36.10 39.45
N GLN A 93 -17.61 -35.86 38.57
CA GLN A 93 -16.67 -34.75 38.67
C GLN A 93 -17.32 -33.51 38.04
N GLN A 94 -17.43 -32.45 38.84
CA GLN A 94 -17.72 -31.09 38.37
C GLN A 94 -16.55 -30.63 37.49
N GLU A 95 -16.82 -30.35 36.22
CA GLU A 95 -15.91 -29.56 35.40
C GLU A 95 -15.90 -28.12 35.93
N GLU A 96 -14.77 -27.73 36.53
CA GLU A 96 -14.43 -26.34 36.76
C GLU A 96 -14.38 -25.62 35.40
N ASN A 97 -15.33 -24.71 35.20
CA ASN A 97 -15.34 -23.80 34.07
C ASN A 97 -14.23 -22.75 34.27
N THR A 98 -13.00 -23.09 33.91
CA THR A 98 -11.95 -22.09 33.67
C THR A 98 -12.37 -21.31 32.44
N GLY A 99 -12.93 -20.12 32.65
CA GLY A 99 -13.34 -19.21 31.60
C GLY A 99 -12.19 -19.00 30.62
N SER A 100 -12.39 -19.46 29.39
CA SER A 100 -11.61 -18.97 28.26
C SER A 100 -11.73 -17.45 28.25
N GLU A 101 -10.61 -16.73 28.31
CA GLU A 101 -10.58 -15.31 27.92
C GLU A 101 -11.32 -15.20 26.59
N GLN A 102 -12.51 -14.60 26.61
CA GLN A 102 -13.21 -14.24 25.39
C GLN A 102 -12.37 -13.13 24.78
N THR A 103 -11.49 -13.48 23.84
CA THR A 103 -10.84 -12.48 22.98
C THR A 103 -11.95 -11.89 22.12
N PHE A 104 -12.51 -10.77 22.56
CA PHE A 104 -13.40 -9.96 21.75
C PHE A 104 -12.55 -9.35 20.61
N GLN A 105 -12.36 -10.09 19.53
CA GLN A 105 -11.72 -9.58 18.32
C GLN A 105 -12.81 -9.11 17.35
N LYS A 106 -12.68 -7.86 16.91
CA LYS A 106 -13.56 -7.26 15.91
C LYS A 106 -12.75 -6.88 14.68
N ASP A 107 -13.06 -7.48 13.55
CA ASP A 107 -12.38 -7.21 12.28
C ASP A 107 -12.76 -5.83 11.74
N VAL A 108 -11.78 -5.14 11.15
CA VAL A 108 -12.00 -3.93 10.36
C VAL A 108 -11.11 -3.96 9.12
N THR A 109 -11.70 -3.69 7.96
CA THR A 109 -10.99 -3.61 6.68
C THR A 109 -10.84 -2.17 6.25
N LEU A 110 -9.60 -1.67 6.25
CA LEU A 110 -9.25 -0.36 5.73
C LEU A 110 -8.72 -0.49 4.30
N GLY A 111 -9.24 0.32 3.40
CA GLY A 111 -8.73 0.41 2.03
C GLY A 111 -7.58 1.41 1.93
N ILE A 112 -6.64 1.17 1.01
CA ILE A 112 -5.63 2.16 0.62
C ILE A 112 -5.49 2.25 -0.90
N VAL A 113 -5.09 3.43 -1.35
CA VAL A 113 -4.35 3.62 -2.60
C VAL A 113 -2.91 3.92 -2.19
N GLU A 114 -1.91 3.36 -2.86
CA GLU A 114 -0.49 3.43 -2.47
C GLU A 114 0.16 4.80 -2.70
N TRP A 115 -0.49 5.87 -2.24
CA TRP A 115 0.09 7.20 -2.15
C TRP A 115 0.74 7.34 -0.77
N PRO A 116 1.95 7.90 -0.66
CA PRO A 116 2.68 7.98 0.61
C PRO A 116 1.87 8.51 1.78
N GLY A 117 1.05 9.54 1.52
CA GLY A 117 0.22 10.15 2.54
C GLY A 117 -0.96 9.29 2.98
N VAL A 118 -1.54 8.51 2.08
CA VAL A 118 -2.66 7.63 2.40
C VAL A 118 -2.14 6.40 3.13
N THR A 119 -1.07 5.78 2.63
CA THR A 119 -0.45 4.62 3.27
C THR A 119 -0.08 4.92 4.71
N GLN A 120 0.77 5.93 4.97
CA GLN A 120 1.22 6.19 6.33
C GLN A 120 0.08 6.56 7.28
N LYS A 121 -0.91 7.33 6.79
CA LYS A 121 -2.11 7.67 7.56
C LYS A 121 -2.91 6.43 7.97
N THR A 122 -3.09 5.49 7.05
CA THR A 122 -3.82 4.24 7.34
C THR A 122 -3.06 3.37 8.34
N TYR A 123 -1.73 3.35 8.30
CA TYR A 123 -0.94 2.65 9.32
C TYR A 123 -1.01 3.31 10.69
N VAL A 124 -1.12 4.64 10.78
CA VAL A 124 -1.40 5.34 12.05
C VAL A 124 -2.78 4.99 12.60
N LEU A 125 -3.81 4.96 11.73
CA LEU A 125 -5.13 4.48 12.13
C LEU A 125 -5.09 3.03 12.61
N LYS A 126 -4.35 2.17 11.91
CA LYS A 126 -4.15 0.77 12.28
C LYS A 126 -3.50 0.64 13.65
N GLU A 127 -2.40 1.34 13.91
CA GLU A 127 -1.71 1.28 15.20
C GLU A 127 -2.65 1.62 16.36
N VAL A 128 -3.45 2.68 16.22
CA VAL A 128 -4.42 3.05 17.26
C VAL A 128 -5.50 1.97 17.40
N LEU A 129 -6.08 1.50 16.29
CA LEU A 129 -7.13 0.48 16.30
C LEU A 129 -6.68 -0.88 16.85
N ASP A 130 -5.44 -1.29 16.57
CA ASP A 130 -4.84 -2.50 17.12
C ASP A 130 -4.76 -2.41 18.66
N ASN A 131 -4.34 -1.26 19.20
CA ASN A 131 -4.35 -1.00 20.65
C ASN A 131 -5.77 -0.97 21.25
N LEU A 132 -6.80 -0.71 20.44
CA LEU A 132 -8.20 -0.79 20.86
C LEU A 132 -8.79 -2.21 20.76
N GLY A 133 -8.01 -3.20 20.30
CA GLY A 133 -8.42 -4.61 20.20
C GLY A 133 -9.10 -4.98 18.87
N TYR A 134 -9.05 -4.12 17.86
CA TYR A 134 -9.51 -4.47 16.51
C TYR A 134 -8.48 -5.32 15.77
N GLU A 135 -8.94 -6.23 14.91
CA GLU A 135 -8.09 -6.88 13.91
C GLU A 135 -8.16 -6.08 12.60
N VAL A 136 -7.17 -5.22 12.37
CA VAL A 136 -7.15 -4.34 11.19
C VAL A 136 -6.52 -5.05 9.99
N LYS A 137 -7.30 -5.19 8.93
CA LYS A 137 -6.88 -5.65 7.60
C LYS A 137 -6.72 -4.45 6.67
N ILE A 138 -5.58 -4.34 5.99
CA ILE A 138 -5.32 -3.29 5.01
C ILE A 138 -5.28 -3.90 3.62
N ASN A 139 -6.14 -3.42 2.72
CA ASN A 139 -6.22 -3.87 1.34
C ASN A 139 -5.91 -2.73 0.36
N THR A 140 -5.08 -3.01 -0.63
CA THR A 140 -4.66 -2.05 -1.66
C THR A 140 -5.57 -2.11 -2.89
N PHE A 141 -5.93 -0.94 -3.42
CA PHE A 141 -6.78 -0.79 -4.60
C PHE A 141 -6.36 0.41 -5.45
N THR A 142 -6.78 0.42 -6.71
CA THR A 142 -6.94 1.66 -7.49
C THR A 142 -8.20 2.39 -7.05
N VAL A 143 -8.28 3.71 -7.24
CA VAL A 143 -9.43 4.54 -6.82
C VAL A 143 -10.80 3.97 -7.25
N PRO A 144 -11.04 3.57 -8.52
CA PRO A 144 -12.38 3.08 -8.91
C PRO A 144 -12.77 1.79 -8.20
N ILE A 145 -11.82 0.85 -8.05
CA ILE A 145 -12.03 -0.42 -7.35
C ILE A 145 -12.24 -0.18 -5.86
N LEU A 146 -11.50 0.76 -5.26
CA LEU A 146 -11.66 1.15 -3.86
C LEU A 146 -13.07 1.67 -3.58
N LEU A 147 -13.56 2.62 -4.38
CA LEU A 147 -14.91 3.15 -4.20
C LEU A 147 -15.95 2.04 -4.35
N LYS A 148 -15.76 1.13 -5.32
CA LYS A 148 -16.63 -0.03 -5.47
C LYS A 148 -16.60 -0.92 -4.23
N ALA A 149 -15.42 -1.26 -3.70
CA ALA A 149 -15.26 -2.10 -2.52
C ALA A 149 -15.88 -1.48 -1.26
N VAL A 150 -15.78 -0.16 -1.08
CA VAL A 150 -16.49 0.53 0.01
C VAL A 150 -18.01 0.44 -0.21
N SER A 151 -18.49 0.65 -1.44
CA SER A 151 -19.93 0.59 -1.73
C SER A 151 -20.57 -0.78 -1.52
N THR A 152 -19.81 -1.86 -1.71
CA THR A 152 -20.27 -3.25 -1.52
C THR A 152 -20.04 -3.76 -0.10
N GLY A 153 -19.32 -2.99 0.73
CA GLY A 153 -18.98 -3.36 2.10
C GLY A 153 -17.78 -4.30 2.22
N ASP A 154 -17.04 -4.56 1.14
CA ASP A 154 -15.78 -5.30 1.17
C ASP A 154 -14.64 -4.52 1.85
N VAL A 155 -14.81 -3.19 1.96
CA VAL A 155 -13.95 -2.28 2.72
C VAL A 155 -14.83 -1.44 3.66
N ASP A 156 -14.49 -1.37 4.94
CA ASP A 156 -15.23 -0.61 5.93
C ASP A 156 -15.02 0.90 5.75
N ALA A 157 -13.76 1.32 5.59
CA ALA A 157 -13.42 2.74 5.51
C ALA A 157 -12.17 3.04 4.66
N PHE A 158 -12.11 4.28 4.18
CA PHE A 158 -10.97 4.86 3.48
C PHE A 158 -10.73 6.31 3.91
N ALA A 159 -9.52 6.63 4.37
CA ALA A 159 -9.15 7.95 4.91
C ALA A 159 -8.39 8.85 3.91
N GLY A 160 -8.38 8.49 2.63
CA GLY A 160 -7.63 9.17 1.57
C GLY A 160 -8.49 9.87 0.52
N THR A 161 -9.76 10.18 0.81
CA THR A 161 -10.70 10.68 -0.19
C THR A 161 -10.45 12.15 -0.51
N TRP A 162 -10.03 12.45 -1.74
CA TRP A 162 -9.92 13.83 -2.26
C TRP A 162 -11.27 14.27 -2.84
N PHE A 163 -12.14 14.83 -1.99
CA PHE A 163 -13.55 15.06 -2.34
C PHE A 163 -13.79 15.83 -3.64
N ASN A 164 -13.07 16.93 -3.87
CA ASN A 164 -13.32 17.75 -5.06
C ASN A 164 -12.76 17.11 -6.34
N SER A 165 -11.67 16.36 -6.23
CA SER A 165 -11.02 15.72 -7.38
C SER A 165 -11.81 14.51 -7.87
N LEU A 166 -12.45 13.76 -6.97
CA LEU A 166 -13.27 12.60 -7.34
C LEU A 166 -14.63 12.98 -7.92
N GLY A 167 -15.08 14.22 -7.71
CA GLY A 167 -16.24 14.83 -8.37
C GLY A 167 -17.47 13.92 -8.42
N ASP A 168 -18.04 13.80 -9.63
CA ASP A 168 -19.26 13.04 -9.89
C ASP A 168 -19.12 11.54 -9.55
N THR A 169 -17.92 10.97 -9.68
CA THR A 169 -17.71 9.54 -9.41
C THR A 169 -17.99 9.18 -7.95
N LEU A 170 -17.49 9.97 -7.00
CA LEU A 170 -17.82 9.76 -5.59
C LEU A 170 -19.29 10.14 -5.30
N GLN A 171 -19.78 11.21 -5.92
CA GLN A 171 -21.14 11.70 -5.69
C GLN A 171 -22.19 10.64 -6.03
N GLN A 172 -22.01 9.86 -7.10
CA GLN A 172 -22.90 8.75 -7.45
C GLN A 172 -23.07 7.74 -6.30
N TYR A 173 -21.97 7.31 -5.67
CA TYR A 173 -22.04 6.36 -4.56
C TYR A 173 -22.70 6.93 -3.30
N ILE A 174 -22.55 8.24 -3.08
CA ILE A 174 -23.19 8.97 -1.97
C ILE A 174 -24.70 9.08 -2.23
N ASP A 175 -25.09 9.47 -3.45
CA ASP A 175 -26.49 9.62 -3.87
C ASP A 175 -27.23 8.27 -3.84
N ASP A 176 -26.55 7.19 -4.23
CA ASP A 176 -27.05 5.82 -4.12
C ASP A 176 -27.14 5.31 -2.66
N GLY A 177 -26.63 6.07 -1.69
CA GLY A 177 -26.65 5.70 -0.27
C GLY A 177 -25.74 4.52 0.09
N THR A 178 -24.77 4.18 -0.77
CA THR A 178 -23.85 3.06 -0.55
C THR A 178 -22.56 3.47 0.18
N ILE A 179 -22.19 4.74 0.08
CA ILE A 179 -21.05 5.34 0.78
C ILE A 179 -21.53 6.50 1.64
N VAL A 180 -20.99 6.59 2.87
CA VAL A 180 -21.20 7.73 3.76
C VAL A 180 -19.89 8.50 3.97
N VAL A 181 -20.00 9.82 4.07
CA VAL A 181 -18.88 10.70 4.39
C VAL A 181 -18.80 10.89 5.91
N LEU A 182 -17.70 10.47 6.52
CA LEU A 182 -17.48 10.62 7.97
C LEU A 182 -16.89 11.99 8.33
N GLY A 183 -16.20 12.64 7.41
CA GLY A 183 -15.73 14.01 7.58
C GLY A 183 -14.39 14.28 6.92
N ASN A 184 -13.92 15.52 7.05
CA ASN A 184 -12.59 15.92 6.58
C ASN A 184 -11.54 15.55 7.64
N ASN A 185 -10.43 14.98 7.20
CA ASN A 185 -9.27 14.66 8.02
C ASN A 185 -8.02 15.49 7.68
N VAL A 186 -7.99 16.19 6.54
CA VAL A 186 -7.02 17.24 6.20
C VAL A 186 -7.74 18.41 5.50
N GLU A 187 -7.64 19.63 6.06
CA GLU A 187 -8.45 20.77 5.61
C GLU A 187 -7.86 21.55 4.41
N LYS A 188 -6.56 21.39 4.13
CA LYS A 188 -5.85 22.13 3.07
C LYS A 188 -5.05 21.17 2.20
N SER A 189 -5.53 20.99 0.98
CA SER A 189 -4.78 20.27 -0.06
C SER A 189 -4.83 21.01 -1.38
N LEU A 190 -3.78 20.85 -2.18
CA LEU A 190 -3.71 21.35 -3.55
C LEU A 190 -3.36 20.16 -4.43
N TYR A 191 -4.08 19.97 -5.53
CA TYR A 191 -3.72 18.99 -6.54
C TYR A 191 -3.82 19.65 -7.92
N ARG A 192 -2.67 19.80 -8.61
CA ARG A 192 -2.56 20.49 -9.90
C ARG A 192 -1.34 20.00 -10.67
N SER A 193 -1.30 20.30 -11.96
CA SER A 193 -0.10 20.13 -12.76
C SER A 193 1.05 21.01 -12.26
N ALA A 194 2.26 20.47 -12.33
CA ALA A 194 3.46 21.17 -11.95
C ALA A 194 4.61 20.88 -12.92
N VAL A 195 5.60 21.78 -12.92
CA VAL A 195 6.83 21.68 -13.72
C VAL A 195 8.02 22.06 -12.83
N PRO A 196 9.25 21.64 -13.18
CA PRO A 196 10.45 22.15 -12.53
C PRO A 196 10.57 23.68 -12.66
N THR A 197 11.19 24.35 -11.69
CA THR A 197 11.29 25.82 -11.67
C THR A 197 11.97 26.38 -12.92
N TYR A 198 12.99 25.71 -13.48
CA TYR A 198 13.63 26.15 -14.73
C TYR A 198 12.70 26.12 -15.95
N VAL A 199 11.74 25.20 -15.99
CA VAL A 199 10.71 25.15 -17.04
C VAL A 199 9.71 26.28 -16.83
N TYR A 200 9.32 26.51 -15.58
CA TYR A 200 8.45 27.62 -15.22
C TYR A 200 9.07 28.97 -15.60
N GLU A 201 10.34 29.20 -15.25
CA GLU A 201 11.10 30.41 -15.57
C GLU A 201 11.32 30.60 -17.07
N ALA A 202 11.39 29.52 -17.85
CA ALA A 202 11.44 29.56 -19.31
C ALA A 202 10.09 29.95 -19.97
N GLY A 203 9.02 30.15 -19.19
CA GLY A 203 7.76 30.74 -19.64
C GLY A 203 6.55 29.81 -19.61
N VAL A 204 6.66 28.61 -19.05
CA VAL A 204 5.50 27.72 -18.83
C VAL A 204 4.85 28.07 -17.50
N LYS A 205 3.91 29.00 -17.49
CA LYS A 205 3.28 29.51 -16.25
C LYS A 205 1.91 28.91 -15.99
N SER A 206 1.24 28.47 -17.04
CA SER A 206 -0.10 27.90 -17.03
C SER A 206 -0.18 26.63 -17.88
N LEU A 207 -1.26 25.87 -17.72
CA LEU A 207 -1.59 24.76 -18.61
C LEU A 207 -1.72 25.21 -20.07
N ALA A 208 -2.21 26.43 -20.31
CA ALA A 208 -2.32 27.03 -21.64
C ALA A 208 -0.96 27.32 -22.32
N ASP A 209 0.14 27.33 -21.56
CA ASP A 209 1.48 27.52 -22.11
C ASP A 209 2.14 26.21 -22.55
N LEU A 210 1.59 25.05 -22.18
CA LEU A 210 2.22 23.76 -22.44
C LEU A 210 2.38 23.50 -23.93
N ASP A 211 1.31 23.70 -24.70
CA ASP A 211 1.28 23.32 -26.11
C ASP A 211 2.26 24.14 -26.97
N LYS A 212 2.50 25.40 -26.59
CA LYS A 212 3.54 26.25 -27.21
C LYS A 212 4.94 25.61 -27.17
N TYR A 213 5.21 24.75 -26.19
CA TYR A 213 6.48 24.05 -26.02
C TYR A 213 6.33 22.53 -26.10
N ALA A 214 5.28 22.04 -26.76
CA ALA A 214 4.91 20.63 -26.78
C ALA A 214 6.05 19.69 -27.20
N ASP A 215 6.91 20.10 -28.14
CA ASP A 215 8.07 19.33 -28.58
C ASP A 215 9.08 19.08 -27.44
N LYS A 216 9.23 20.01 -26.50
CA LYS A 216 10.15 19.85 -25.36
C LYS A 216 9.64 18.86 -24.33
N PHE A 217 8.32 18.69 -24.24
CA PHE A 217 7.66 17.73 -23.36
C PHE A 217 7.39 16.40 -24.05
N ASP A 218 7.79 16.23 -25.32
CA ASP A 218 7.36 15.13 -26.20
C ASP A 218 5.83 14.92 -26.20
N ARG A 219 5.05 15.98 -25.96
CA ARG A 219 3.58 15.90 -25.79
C ARG A 219 3.14 14.91 -24.69
N LYS A 220 3.94 14.75 -23.63
CA LYS A 220 3.65 13.83 -22.53
C LYS A 220 3.32 14.59 -21.25
N TYR A 221 2.21 14.20 -20.64
CA TYR A 221 1.88 14.53 -19.27
C TYR A 221 2.12 13.32 -18.37
N TYR A 222 2.90 13.48 -17.30
CA TYR A 222 3.21 12.37 -16.39
C TYR A 222 2.22 12.31 -15.23
N GLY A 223 1.26 11.40 -15.35
CA GLY A 223 0.29 11.07 -14.32
C GLY A 223 0.79 10.02 -13.33
N ILE A 224 -0.12 9.55 -12.47
CA ILE A 224 0.12 8.46 -11.52
C ILE A 224 -0.68 7.22 -11.95
N GLU A 225 -1.25 6.43 -11.03
CA GLU A 225 -1.94 5.19 -11.38
C GLU A 225 -3.20 5.38 -12.23
N PRO A 226 -3.57 4.38 -13.06
CA PRO A 226 -4.83 4.39 -13.79
C PRO A 226 -6.06 4.58 -12.90
N GLY A 227 -7.02 5.37 -13.39
CA GLY A 227 -8.22 5.74 -12.66
C GLY A 227 -7.99 6.80 -11.57
N ASN A 228 -6.80 7.41 -11.52
CA ASN A 228 -6.56 8.57 -10.69
C ASN A 228 -7.31 9.81 -11.23
N ALA A 229 -7.96 10.57 -10.34
CA ALA A 229 -8.70 11.77 -10.72
C ALA A 229 -7.89 12.79 -11.54
N GLY A 230 -6.60 12.99 -11.23
CA GLY A 230 -5.75 13.93 -11.96
C GLY A 230 -5.44 13.45 -13.39
N ASN A 231 -5.26 12.14 -13.57
CA ASN A 231 -5.13 11.56 -14.90
C ASN A 231 -6.43 11.76 -15.69
N GLU A 232 -7.58 11.44 -15.09
CA GLU A 232 -8.90 11.61 -15.72
C GLU A 232 -9.17 13.07 -16.14
N ILE A 233 -8.81 14.04 -15.30
CA ILE A 233 -8.93 15.47 -15.62
C ILE A 233 -8.08 15.82 -16.85
N MET A 234 -6.82 15.37 -16.89
CA MET A 234 -5.93 15.67 -18.01
C MET A 234 -6.31 14.89 -19.29
N MET A 235 -6.80 13.65 -19.17
CA MET A 235 -7.30 12.88 -20.31
C MET A 235 -8.52 13.56 -20.93
N LYS A 236 -9.47 14.05 -20.10
CA LYS A 236 -10.59 14.85 -20.59
C LYS A 236 -10.13 16.16 -21.25
N ALA A 237 -9.07 16.78 -20.75
CA ALA A 237 -8.49 17.98 -21.38
C ALA A 237 -7.91 17.66 -22.76
N VAL A 238 -7.23 16.51 -22.90
CA VAL A 238 -6.76 16.00 -24.21
C VAL A 238 -7.94 15.72 -25.14
N ASP A 239 -8.93 14.94 -24.68
CA ASP A 239 -10.08 14.55 -25.50
C ASP A 239 -10.89 15.75 -26.03
N ASN A 240 -10.96 16.82 -25.24
CA ASN A 240 -11.67 18.06 -25.60
C ASN A 240 -10.77 19.11 -26.27
N ASP A 241 -9.49 18.81 -26.52
CA ASP A 241 -8.49 19.76 -27.01
C ASP A 241 -8.40 21.05 -26.15
N THR A 242 -8.68 20.92 -24.85
CA THR A 242 -8.54 22.01 -23.90
C THR A 242 -7.08 22.45 -23.85
N TYR A 243 -6.83 23.77 -23.90
CA TYR A 243 -5.48 24.35 -24.00
C TYR A 243 -4.66 23.94 -25.23
N GLY A 244 -5.28 23.36 -26.27
CA GLY A 244 -4.55 22.82 -27.42
C GLY A 244 -3.88 21.47 -27.15
N LEU A 245 -4.30 20.75 -26.12
CA LEU A 245 -3.66 19.50 -25.70
C LEU A 245 -4.13 18.26 -26.50
N GLY A 246 -4.88 18.42 -27.59
CA GLY A 246 -5.54 17.32 -28.30
C GLY A 246 -4.60 16.24 -28.87
N ASP A 247 -3.32 16.56 -29.07
CA ASP A 247 -2.30 15.61 -29.52
C ASP A 247 -1.35 15.15 -28.39
N TRP A 248 -1.65 15.50 -27.15
CA TRP A 248 -0.92 15.09 -25.97
C TRP A 248 -1.33 13.71 -25.48
N LYS A 249 -0.42 13.09 -24.72
CA LYS A 249 -0.66 11.79 -24.08
C LYS A 249 -0.46 11.90 -22.58
N VAL A 250 -1.46 11.47 -21.82
CA VAL A 250 -1.33 11.20 -20.38
C VAL A 250 -0.65 9.85 -20.20
N LEU A 251 0.52 9.87 -19.56
CA LEU A 251 1.28 8.67 -19.19
C LEU A 251 0.90 8.25 -17.78
N GLU A 252 0.16 7.16 -17.69
CA GLU A 252 -0.23 6.55 -16.43
C GLU A 252 0.84 5.56 -15.96
N SER A 253 1.15 5.57 -14.67
CA SER A 253 2.14 4.69 -14.06
C SER A 253 1.83 4.45 -12.57
N SER A 254 2.60 5.07 -11.67
CA SER A 254 2.39 5.08 -10.23
C SER A 254 3.00 6.35 -9.65
N THR A 255 2.69 6.67 -8.40
CA THR A 255 3.35 7.80 -7.70
C THR A 255 4.87 7.66 -7.72
N SER A 256 5.41 6.47 -7.40
CA SER A 256 6.86 6.23 -7.37
C SER A 256 7.51 6.33 -8.76
N ALA A 257 6.86 5.78 -9.80
CA ALA A 257 7.37 5.83 -11.16
C ALA A 257 7.34 7.26 -11.75
N MET A 258 6.29 8.01 -11.47
CA MET A 258 6.20 9.43 -11.84
C MET A 258 7.30 10.24 -11.16
N LEU A 259 7.48 10.10 -9.84
CA LEU A 259 8.51 10.83 -9.10
C LEU A 259 9.93 10.47 -9.54
N ALA A 260 10.19 9.20 -9.90
CA ALA A 260 11.47 8.79 -10.48
C ALA A 260 11.72 9.42 -11.87
N SER A 261 10.66 9.66 -12.64
CA SER A 261 10.75 10.34 -13.93
C SER A 261 11.01 11.84 -13.76
N VAL A 262 10.38 12.47 -12.76
CA VAL A 262 10.68 13.85 -12.35
C VAL A 262 12.13 13.99 -11.92
N GLU A 263 12.62 13.10 -11.04
CA GLU A 263 14.01 13.12 -10.56
C GLU A 263 14.99 13.07 -11.74
N ARG A 264 14.85 12.07 -12.63
CA ARG A 264 15.70 11.95 -13.83
C ARG A 264 15.65 13.19 -14.72
N ALA A 265 14.45 13.70 -15.02
CA ALA A 265 14.29 14.89 -15.86
C ALA A 265 14.92 16.14 -15.23
N THR A 266 14.82 16.29 -13.90
CA THR A 266 15.44 17.42 -13.19
C THR A 266 16.97 17.34 -13.14
N GLU A 267 17.53 16.14 -13.05
CA GLU A 267 18.98 15.90 -13.12
C GLU A 267 19.53 16.17 -14.54
N SER A 268 18.80 15.76 -15.57
CA SER A 268 19.16 15.96 -16.98
C SER A 268 18.78 17.33 -17.55
N LYS A 269 18.05 18.16 -16.78
CA LYS A 269 17.43 19.43 -17.22
C LYS A 269 16.46 19.28 -18.40
N GLU A 270 15.86 18.11 -18.55
CA GLU A 270 14.79 17.83 -19.51
C GLU A 270 13.46 18.44 -19.05
N TRP A 271 12.56 18.75 -19.99
CA TRP A 271 11.28 19.37 -19.64
C TRP A 271 10.26 18.29 -19.28
N ILE A 272 9.60 18.46 -18.14
CA ILE A 272 8.57 17.53 -17.66
C ILE A 272 7.42 18.31 -17.05
N VAL A 273 6.19 17.89 -17.37
CA VAL A 273 4.96 18.31 -16.68
C VAL A 273 4.31 17.09 -16.06
N PHE A 274 3.92 17.21 -14.80
CA PHE A 274 3.47 16.08 -14.00
C PHE A 274 2.40 16.45 -12.99
N SER A 275 1.73 15.43 -12.45
CA SER A 275 0.78 15.53 -11.35
C SER A 275 1.49 15.90 -10.04
N GLY A 276 1.25 17.10 -9.50
CA GLY A 276 1.83 17.57 -8.24
C GLY A 276 0.77 17.89 -7.19
N TRP A 277 1.07 17.65 -5.91
CA TRP A 277 0.12 17.95 -4.84
C TRP A 277 0.76 18.33 -3.50
N LYS A 278 -0.06 18.92 -2.63
CA LYS A 278 0.26 19.24 -1.23
C LYS A 278 -0.84 18.67 -0.32
N PRO A 279 -0.49 18.10 0.85
CA PRO A 279 0.86 17.90 1.39
C PRO A 279 1.61 16.74 0.71
N HIS A 280 2.91 16.93 0.40
CA HIS A 280 3.81 15.88 -0.09
C HIS A 280 5.29 16.32 0.00
N TRP A 281 6.22 15.38 0.25
CA TRP A 281 7.67 15.67 0.38
C TRP A 281 8.29 16.29 -0.88
N MET A 282 7.71 16.03 -2.05
CA MET A 282 8.17 16.58 -3.34
C MET A 282 8.30 18.11 -3.34
N ASN A 283 7.46 18.79 -2.56
CA ASN A 283 7.43 20.26 -2.48
C ASN A 283 8.66 20.86 -1.78
N VAL A 284 9.40 20.03 -1.06
CA VAL A 284 10.65 20.40 -0.39
C VAL A 284 11.84 19.82 -1.15
N ALA A 285 11.72 18.60 -1.67
CA ALA A 285 12.82 17.92 -2.34
C ALA A 285 13.06 18.38 -3.78
N TYR A 286 12.02 18.81 -4.49
CA TYR A 286 12.11 19.27 -5.86
C TYR A 286 11.88 20.77 -5.95
N ASP A 287 12.75 21.46 -6.69
CA ASP A 287 12.52 22.85 -7.07
C ASP A 287 11.50 22.91 -8.22
N MET A 288 10.23 23.03 -7.85
CA MET A 288 9.08 22.94 -8.75
C MET A 288 8.08 24.08 -8.54
N LYS A 289 7.27 24.35 -9.56
CA LYS A 289 6.17 25.32 -9.55
C LYS A 289 4.89 24.67 -10.05
N TYR A 290 3.79 25.03 -9.42
CA TYR A 290 2.45 24.69 -9.91
C TYR A 290 2.08 25.60 -11.07
N LEU A 291 1.42 25.03 -12.08
CA LEU A 291 0.90 25.78 -13.20
C LEU A 291 -0.46 26.39 -12.86
N ASP A 292 -0.69 27.58 -13.40
CA ASP A 292 -2.01 28.21 -13.41
C ASP A 292 -2.98 27.42 -14.31
N ASP A 293 -4.26 27.48 -13.95
CA ASP A 293 -5.34 26.73 -14.58
C ASP A 293 -6.46 27.71 -14.97
N PRO A 294 -6.35 28.39 -16.13
CA PRO A 294 -7.22 29.52 -16.48
C PRO A 294 -8.67 29.11 -16.80
N GLU A 295 -8.91 27.86 -17.19
CA GLU A 295 -10.28 27.31 -17.37
C GLU A 295 -10.75 26.52 -16.15
N SER A 296 -9.92 26.44 -15.10
CA SER A 296 -10.27 25.80 -13.83
C SER A 296 -10.65 24.32 -13.96
N ILE A 297 -10.00 23.56 -14.86
CA ILE A 297 -10.28 22.13 -15.06
C ILE A 297 -9.96 21.27 -13.82
N TRP A 298 -9.02 21.72 -12.97
CA TRP A 298 -8.69 21.08 -11.70
C TRP A 298 -9.67 21.44 -10.57
N GLY A 299 -10.55 22.43 -10.82
CA GLY A 299 -11.52 22.91 -9.86
C GLY A 299 -10.91 23.59 -8.63
N LYS A 300 -11.70 23.61 -7.55
CA LYS A 300 -11.33 24.23 -6.28
C LYS A 300 -10.40 23.33 -5.47
N PRO A 301 -9.46 23.89 -4.66
CA PRO A 301 -8.65 23.11 -3.72
C PRO A 301 -9.49 22.09 -2.95
N SER A 302 -9.00 20.85 -2.89
CA SER A 302 -9.75 19.75 -2.26
C SER A 302 -9.58 19.76 -0.75
N LYS A 303 -10.57 19.17 -0.07
CA LYS A 303 -10.37 18.61 1.27
C LYS A 303 -10.07 17.13 1.14
N ILE A 304 -9.33 16.59 2.09
CA ILE A 304 -9.11 15.14 2.20
C ILE A 304 -9.93 14.65 3.38
N GLY A 305 -10.65 13.55 3.21
CA GLY A 305 -11.48 13.01 4.28
C GLY A 305 -11.64 11.50 4.27
N THR A 306 -12.50 11.10 5.19
CA THR A 306 -12.81 9.71 5.47
C THR A 306 -14.19 9.39 4.92
N ILE A 307 -14.27 8.34 4.10
CA ILE A 307 -15.51 7.70 3.67
C ILE A 307 -15.61 6.31 4.28
N ALA A 308 -16.83 5.82 4.40
CA ALA A 308 -17.11 4.47 4.88
C ALA A 308 -18.28 3.84 4.13
N ARG A 309 -18.39 2.51 4.19
CA ARG A 309 -19.59 1.80 3.73
C ARG A 309 -20.79 2.26 4.54
N SER A 310 -21.97 2.32 3.92
CA SER A 310 -23.14 2.93 4.54
C SER A 310 -23.63 2.24 5.82
N GLY A 311 -23.39 0.94 5.99
CA GLY A 311 -23.75 0.19 7.20
C GLY A 311 -22.82 0.39 8.40
N LEU A 312 -21.61 0.95 8.22
CA LEU A 312 -20.62 1.07 9.29
C LEU A 312 -21.12 1.83 10.54
N PRO A 313 -21.87 2.95 10.41
CA PRO A 313 -22.40 3.67 11.56
C PRO A 313 -23.34 2.86 12.46
N GLU A 314 -24.04 1.87 11.90
CA GLU A 314 -24.96 1.01 12.63
C GLU A 314 -24.25 -0.22 13.20
N ASP A 315 -23.39 -0.87 12.40
CA ASP A 315 -22.64 -2.07 12.78
C ASP A 315 -21.55 -1.77 13.82
N ASP A 316 -20.95 -0.59 13.73
CA ASP A 316 -19.90 -0.14 14.62
C ASP A 316 -19.93 1.38 14.89
N PRO A 317 -20.81 1.82 15.81
CA PRO A 317 -20.85 3.22 16.21
C PRO A 317 -19.56 3.68 16.92
N ASN A 318 -18.79 2.76 17.52
CA ASN A 318 -17.55 3.04 18.22
C ASN A 318 -16.40 3.34 17.24
N LEU A 319 -16.18 2.46 16.26
CA LEU A 319 -15.26 2.69 15.15
C LEU A 319 -15.66 3.92 14.34
N THR A 320 -16.95 4.09 14.05
CA THR A 320 -17.45 5.25 13.32
C THR A 320 -17.14 6.55 14.06
N ARG A 321 -17.29 6.59 15.39
CA ARG A 321 -16.91 7.74 16.21
C ARG A 321 -15.42 8.05 16.08
N PHE A 322 -14.55 7.05 16.26
CA PHE A 322 -13.10 7.20 16.09
C PHE A 322 -12.75 7.79 14.72
N LEU A 323 -13.26 7.21 13.64
CA LEU A 323 -12.99 7.64 12.26
C LEU A 323 -13.50 9.05 11.94
N LYS A 324 -14.62 9.48 12.57
CA LYS A 324 -15.13 10.86 12.46
C LYS A 324 -14.26 11.87 13.20
N GLN A 325 -13.63 11.45 14.30
CA GLN A 325 -12.79 12.28 15.15
C GLN A 325 -11.35 12.38 14.61
N PHE A 326 -10.92 11.42 13.78
CA PHE A 326 -9.61 11.41 13.15
C PHE A 326 -9.39 12.65 12.25
N LYS A 327 -8.50 13.53 12.70
CA LYS A 327 -8.11 14.75 12.00
C LYS A 327 -6.65 15.08 12.25
N ILE A 328 -5.96 15.51 11.21
CA ILE A 328 -4.56 15.95 11.25
C ILE A 328 -4.41 17.24 10.45
N ASN A 329 -3.35 17.99 10.74
CA ASN A 329 -2.94 19.13 9.93
C ASN A 329 -2.00 18.69 8.78
N SER A 330 -1.73 19.61 7.86
CA SER A 330 -0.90 19.35 6.68
C SER A 330 0.57 19.11 7.05
N GLU A 331 1.03 19.65 8.18
CA GLU A 331 2.39 19.52 8.69
C GLU A 331 2.68 18.08 9.16
N ILE A 332 1.79 17.52 9.99
CA ILE A 332 1.83 16.10 10.43
C ILE A 332 1.85 15.18 9.21
N GLN A 333 0.89 15.39 8.29
CA GLN A 333 0.79 14.60 7.07
C GLN A 333 2.08 14.70 6.23
N SER A 334 2.71 15.87 6.15
CA SER A 334 3.97 16.06 5.42
C SER A 334 5.13 15.32 6.09
N ALA A 335 5.21 15.33 7.43
CA ALA A 335 6.23 14.61 8.19
C ALA A 335 6.11 13.08 7.99
N TRP A 336 4.89 12.55 8.06
CA TRP A 336 4.60 11.14 7.76
C TRP A 336 5.03 10.75 6.34
N ILE A 337 4.66 11.57 5.35
CA ILE A 337 5.06 11.37 3.96
C ILE A 337 6.59 11.39 3.81
N MET A 338 7.30 12.19 4.61
CA MET A 338 8.76 12.26 4.57
C MET A 338 9.41 10.98 5.09
N GLU A 339 8.99 10.50 6.26
CA GLU A 339 9.52 9.29 6.91
C GLU A 339 9.26 8.04 6.05
N TYR A 340 8.02 7.86 5.59
CA TYR A 340 7.64 6.73 4.76
C TYR A 340 8.13 6.90 3.31
N GLY A 341 7.70 7.95 2.63
CA GLY A 341 7.79 8.06 1.18
C GLY A 341 9.14 8.50 0.61
N LYS A 342 10.07 9.03 1.42
CA LYS A 342 11.41 9.43 0.95
C LYS A 342 12.53 8.81 1.76
N LYS A 343 12.38 8.71 3.09
CA LYS A 343 13.33 7.96 3.92
C LYS A 343 13.11 6.44 3.83
N ASN A 344 12.04 5.98 3.18
CA ASN A 344 11.71 4.57 2.96
C ASN A 344 11.69 3.76 4.27
N ARG A 345 11.20 4.37 5.35
CA ARG A 345 11.00 3.66 6.62
C ARG A 345 9.75 2.80 6.55
N ASP A 346 9.76 1.72 7.32
CA ASP A 346 8.60 0.84 7.46
C ASP A 346 7.40 1.62 8.04
N PRO A 347 6.20 1.53 7.42
CA PRO A 347 5.08 2.36 7.82
C PRO A 347 4.48 1.98 9.19
N GLU A 348 4.58 0.71 9.61
CA GLU A 348 4.16 0.26 10.95
C GLU A 348 5.09 0.85 12.01
N ILE A 349 6.39 0.81 11.77
CA ILE A 349 7.38 1.41 12.69
C ILE A 349 7.17 2.93 12.80
N VAL A 350 6.99 3.63 11.67
CA VAL A 350 6.72 5.07 11.69
C VAL A 350 5.41 5.39 12.42
N ALA A 351 4.37 4.59 12.22
CA ALA A 351 3.09 4.78 12.88
C ALA A 351 3.21 4.61 14.40
N LYS A 352 3.82 3.51 14.85
CA LYS A 352 4.02 3.20 16.26
C LYS A 352 4.82 4.27 16.99
N GLU A 353 5.98 4.65 16.46
CA GLU A 353 6.81 5.70 17.06
C GLU A 353 6.06 7.04 17.09
N TRP A 354 5.37 7.40 16.00
CA TRP A 354 4.65 8.66 15.95
C TRP A 354 3.48 8.70 16.94
N VAL A 355 2.70 7.62 17.07
CA VAL A 355 1.61 7.55 18.04
C VAL A 355 2.13 7.69 19.47
N ALA A 356 3.23 6.99 19.81
CA ALA A 356 3.88 7.10 21.12
C ALA A 356 4.27 8.54 21.46
N ASP A 357 4.84 9.26 20.49
CA ASP A 357 5.38 10.60 20.68
C ASP A 357 4.33 11.73 20.59
N ASN A 358 3.10 11.43 20.14
CA ASN A 358 2.07 12.43 19.81
C ASN A 358 0.69 12.10 20.43
N LEU A 359 0.68 11.55 21.65
CA LEU A 359 -0.57 11.21 22.36
C LEU A 359 -1.49 12.42 22.55
N ASP A 360 -0.96 13.64 22.64
CA ASP A 360 -1.76 14.87 22.71
C ASP A 360 -2.62 15.09 21.44
N VAL A 361 -2.11 14.67 20.28
CA VAL A 361 -2.84 14.70 19.01
C VAL A 361 -3.80 13.52 18.87
N VAL A 362 -3.42 12.34 19.39
CA VAL A 362 -4.22 11.10 19.31
C VAL A 362 -5.41 11.13 20.26
N ASN A 363 -5.25 11.66 21.48
CA ASN A 363 -6.29 11.64 22.53
C ASN A 363 -7.64 12.23 22.11
N PRO A 364 -7.70 13.38 21.38
CA PRO A 364 -8.96 13.87 20.81
C PRO A 364 -9.67 12.90 19.87
N TRP A 365 -8.95 11.99 19.19
CA TRP A 365 -9.56 10.97 18.33
C TRP A 365 -10.29 9.90 19.15
N LEU A 366 -9.92 9.73 20.41
CA LEU A 366 -10.39 8.69 21.31
C LEU A 366 -11.51 9.15 22.26
N GLU A 367 -11.93 10.41 22.18
CA GLU A 367 -12.99 10.95 23.06
C GLU A 367 -14.28 10.15 22.90
N GLY A 368 -14.74 9.53 23.99
CA GLY A 368 -15.94 8.68 24.00
C GLY A 368 -15.81 7.37 23.20
N VAL A 369 -14.60 6.99 22.79
CA VAL A 369 -14.28 5.71 22.15
C VAL A 369 -13.94 4.69 23.25
N LYS A 370 -14.29 3.43 23.01
CA LYS A 370 -13.96 2.29 23.85
C LYS A 370 -13.11 1.28 23.10
N THR A 371 -12.36 0.46 23.82
CA THR A 371 -11.79 -0.78 23.27
C THR A 371 -12.90 -1.78 22.94
N VAL A 372 -12.58 -2.83 22.19
CA VAL A 372 -13.57 -3.87 21.81
C VAL A 372 -14.13 -4.59 23.04
N ASP A 373 -13.36 -4.71 24.12
CA ASP A 373 -13.80 -5.27 25.42
C ASP A 373 -14.42 -4.23 26.38
N GLY A 374 -14.60 -2.98 25.93
CA GLY A 374 -15.39 -1.96 26.64
C GLY A 374 -14.61 -1.05 27.59
N GLN A 375 -13.28 -1.13 27.62
CA GLN A 375 -12.42 -0.23 28.41
C GLN A 375 -12.33 1.15 27.77
N ASP A 376 -11.88 2.13 28.55
CA ASP A 376 -11.67 3.48 28.04
C ASP A 376 -10.48 3.53 27.07
N ALA A 377 -10.72 3.99 25.84
CA ALA A 377 -9.72 4.00 24.78
C ALA A 377 -8.51 4.88 25.10
N GLN A 378 -8.72 6.04 25.73
CA GLN A 378 -7.62 6.96 26.07
C GLN A 378 -6.67 6.32 27.06
N ASN A 379 -7.21 5.68 28.11
CA ASN A 379 -6.39 5.00 29.11
C ASN A 379 -5.57 3.86 28.49
N VAL A 380 -6.21 3.00 27.68
CA VAL A 380 -5.52 1.84 27.07
C VAL A 380 -4.43 2.28 26.10
N VAL A 381 -4.70 3.26 25.23
CA VAL A 381 -3.68 3.76 24.30
C VAL A 381 -2.56 4.47 25.06
N GLN A 382 -2.86 5.20 26.14
CA GLN A 382 -1.84 5.85 26.95
C GLN A 382 -0.99 4.86 27.75
N GLU A 383 -1.53 3.73 28.18
CA GLU A 383 -0.77 2.68 28.90
C GLU A 383 0.10 1.83 27.98
N ALA A 384 -0.20 1.79 26.67
CA ALA A 384 0.58 1.06 25.68
C ALA A 384 1.96 1.70 25.39
N TYR A 385 2.20 2.95 25.83
CA TYR A 385 3.40 3.74 25.59
C TYR A 385 3.93 4.36 26.89
#